data_AF-A0A5P6PB06-F1
#
_entry.id   AF-A0A5P6PB06-F1
#
_cell.length_a   1.000
_cell.length_b   1.000
_cell.length_c   1.000
_cell.angle_alpha   90.00
_cell.angle_beta   90.00
_cell.angle_gamma   90.00
#
_symmetry.space_group_name_H-M   'P 1'
#
loop_
_entity.id
_entity.type
_entity.pdbx_description
1 polymer ?
#
loop_
_entity_poly.entity_id
_entity_poly.type
_entity_poly.pdbx_seq_one_letter_code
_entity_poly.pdbx_strand_id
1 'polypeptide(L)'
;MNWLQIGFVLFWVAGLAFLFARALNYSRLVLNNIAPGETCWEPSDFRLFFSFRRFRFFGNYVEPSHLTDIGREYQKRVRETDIIACFWTLGGLVALAILFS
;
A
#
# COMPACT_ATOMS: atom_id res chain seq x y z
N MET A 1 -7.54 -23.00 18.38
CA MET A 1 -7.64 -22.36 17.06
C MET A 1 -7.97 -23.43 16.03
N ASN A 2 -9.12 -23.36 15.36
CA ASN A 2 -9.52 -24.36 14.37
C ASN A 2 -9.01 -24.00 12.96
N TRP A 3 -9.09 -24.95 12.02
CA TRP A 3 -8.61 -24.74 10.64
C TRP A 3 -9.26 -23.55 9.93
N LEU A 4 -10.53 -23.23 10.27
CA LEU A 4 -11.26 -22.11 9.71
C LEU A 4 -10.69 -20.76 10.20
N GLN A 5 -10.41 -20.64 11.51
CA GLN A 5 -9.74 -19.47 12.10
C GLN A 5 -8.34 -19.27 11.51
N ILE A 6 -7.56 -20.35 11.34
CA ILE A 6 -6.22 -20.28 10.74
C ILE A 6 -6.31 -19.82 9.28
N GLY A 7 -7.22 -20.41 8.50
CA GLY A 7 -7.43 -20.03 7.10
C GLY A 7 -7.85 -18.56 6.96
N PHE A 8 -8.74 -18.08 7.84
CA PHE A 8 -9.15 -16.69 7.88
C PHE A 8 -7.98 -15.74 8.17
N VAL A 9 -7.18 -16.03 9.20
CA VAL A 9 -6.00 -15.22 9.56
C VAL A 9 -5.02 -15.17 8.39
N LEU A 10 -4.73 -16.31 7.76
CA LEU A 10 -3.83 -16.37 6.61
C LEU A 10 -4.35 -15.54 5.42
N PHE A 11 -5.63 -15.67 5.09
CA PHE A 11 -6.25 -14.89 4.03
C PHE A 11 -6.23 -13.39 4.32
N TRP A 12 -6.54 -13.01 5.55
CA TRP A 12 -6.54 -11.62 5.96
C TRP A 12 -5.14 -10.99 5.89
N VAL A 13 -4.13 -11.68 6.43
CA VAL A 13 -2.71 -11.27 6.38
C VAL A 13 -2.19 -11.22 4.95
N ALA A 14 -2.52 -12.22 4.12
CA ALA A 14 -2.14 -12.24 2.70
C ALA A 14 -2.77 -11.06 1.94
N GLY A 15 -4.03 -10.74 2.21
CA GLY A 15 -4.70 -9.57 1.65
C GLY A 15 -4.02 -8.25 2.04
N LEU A 16 -3.63 -8.10 3.31
CA LEU A 16 -2.86 -6.93 3.76
C LEU A 16 -1.50 -6.83 3.07
N ALA A 17 -0.77 -7.94 2.98
CA ALA A 17 0.53 -7.98 2.30
C ALA A 17 0.40 -7.61 0.81
N PHE A 18 -0.63 -8.11 0.13
CA PHE A 18 -0.92 -7.79 -1.26
C PHE A 18 -1.26 -6.30 -1.44
N LEU A 19 -2.14 -5.74 -0.61
CA LEU A 19 -2.53 -4.33 -0.68
C LEU A 19 -1.35 -3.41 -0.40
N PHE A 20 -0.50 -3.78 0.57
CA PHE A 20 0.73 -3.06 0.88
C PHE A 20 1.70 -3.09 -0.30
N ALA A 21 1.96 -4.26 -0.89
CA ALA A 21 2.80 -4.39 -2.08
C ALA A 21 2.26 -3.58 -3.28
N ARG A 22 0.94 -3.54 -3.44
CA ARG A 22 0.27 -2.76 -4.48
C ARG A 22 0.44 -1.25 -4.28
N ALA A 23 0.22 -0.76 -3.06
CA ALA A 23 0.40 0.64 -2.70
C ALA A 23 1.86 1.08 -2.89
N LEU A 24 2.82 0.22 -2.54
CA LEU A 24 4.24 0.42 -2.84
C LEU A 24 4.47 0.56 -4.34
N ASN A 25 4.00 -0.40 -5.13
CA ASN A 25 4.24 -0.38 -6.58
C ASN A 25 3.70 0.90 -7.25
N TYR A 26 2.51 1.38 -6.86
CA TYR A 26 2.01 2.64 -7.38
C TYR A 26 2.79 3.86 -6.88
N SER A 27 3.21 3.86 -5.61
CA SER A 27 4.08 4.92 -5.09
C SER A 27 5.40 5.02 -5.87
N ARG A 28 5.92 3.89 -6.35
CA ARG A 28 7.06 3.86 -7.29
C ARG A 28 6.80 4.58 -8.57
N LEU A 29 5.66 4.27 -9.18
CA LEU A 29 5.31 4.83 -10.45
C LEU A 29 5.05 6.33 -10.32
N VAL A 30 4.49 6.80 -9.19
CA VAL A 30 4.37 8.22 -8.88
C VAL A 30 5.74 8.88 -8.75
N LEU A 31 6.66 8.31 -7.96
CA LEU A 31 8.00 8.89 -7.75
C LEU A 31 8.83 8.92 -9.03
N ASN A 32 8.83 7.84 -9.81
CA ASN A 32 9.54 7.79 -11.09
C ASN A 32 8.93 8.74 -12.15
N ASN A 33 7.67 9.16 -11.99
CA ASN A 33 7.08 10.19 -12.85
C ASN A 33 7.54 11.61 -12.50
N ILE A 34 8.04 11.86 -11.29
CA ILE A 34 8.50 13.19 -10.86
C ILE A 34 9.87 13.53 -11.46
N ALA A 35 10.73 12.53 -11.66
CA ALA A 35 12.04 12.70 -12.29
C ALA A 35 12.17 11.80 -13.53
N PRO A 36 11.52 12.16 -14.65
CA PRO A 36 11.61 11.38 -15.88
C PRO A 36 13.06 11.40 -16.40
N GLY A 37 13.75 10.27 -16.29
CA GLY A 37 15.15 10.10 -16.73
C GLY A 37 16.13 9.66 -15.64
N GLU A 38 15.75 9.80 -14.36
CA GLU A 38 16.47 9.22 -13.23
C GLU A 38 15.57 8.19 -12.54
N THR A 39 16.06 6.96 -12.35
CA THR A 39 15.36 5.95 -11.55
C THR A 39 15.43 6.35 -10.07
N CYS A 40 14.53 7.25 -9.63
CA CYS A 40 14.45 7.66 -8.22
C CYS A 40 14.17 6.50 -7.27
N TRP A 41 13.50 5.44 -7.75
CA TRP A 41 13.28 4.25 -6.95
C TRP A 41 13.40 2.96 -7.77
N GLU A 42 14.40 2.15 -7.43
CA GLU A 42 14.63 0.83 -7.98
C GLU A 42 14.03 -0.27 -7.09
N PRO A 43 13.71 -1.45 -7.64
CA PRO A 43 13.16 -2.55 -6.87
C PRO A 43 14.14 -3.07 -5.80
N SER A 44 15.44 -2.83 -5.98
CA SER A 44 16.54 -3.15 -5.06
C SER A 44 16.52 -2.30 -3.77
N ASP A 45 15.96 -1.09 -3.82
CA ASP A 45 15.90 -0.15 -2.68
C ASP A 45 14.79 -0.49 -1.66
N PHE A 46 14.14 -1.65 -1.82
CA PHE A 46 13.02 -2.10 -0.99
C PHE A 46 13.37 -2.14 0.51
N ARG A 47 14.64 -2.38 0.87
CA ARG A 47 15.11 -2.40 2.28
C ARG A 47 15.02 -1.04 2.97
N LEU A 48 15.29 0.06 2.27
CA LEU A 48 15.24 1.42 2.82
C LEU A 48 13.81 1.85 3.16
N PHE A 49 12.82 1.18 2.57
CA PHE A 49 11.42 1.53 2.66
C PHE A 49 10.68 0.81 3.81
N PHE A 50 11.18 -0.33 4.29
CA PHE A 50 10.64 -1.02 5.48
C PHE A 50 10.77 -0.19 6.77
N SER A 51 11.45 0.95 6.74
CA SER A 51 11.27 1.99 7.76
C SER A 51 9.86 2.56 7.61
N PHE A 52 8.88 1.94 8.30
CA PHE A 52 7.45 2.29 8.39
C PHE A 52 7.16 3.80 8.44
N ARG A 53 8.11 4.59 8.94
CA ARG A 53 8.05 6.04 9.06
C ARG A 53 8.01 6.78 7.72
N ARG A 54 8.61 6.25 6.64
CA ARG A 54 8.62 6.88 5.31
C ARG A 54 7.36 6.61 4.48
N PHE A 55 6.72 5.46 4.67
CA PHE A 55 5.57 5.04 3.83
C PHE A 55 4.38 6.00 3.92
N ARG A 56 4.09 6.51 5.12
CA ARG A 56 2.94 7.41 5.34
C ARG A 56 3.14 8.81 4.74
N PHE A 57 4.37 9.16 4.34
CA PHE A 57 4.74 10.53 3.97
C PHE A 57 4.85 10.77 2.46
N PHE A 58 5.04 9.77 1.59
CA PHE A 58 5.33 10.09 0.18
C PHE A 58 4.10 10.22 -0.74
N GLY A 59 3.05 9.42 -0.56
CA GLY A 59 1.88 9.48 -1.46
C GLY A 59 1.05 10.77 -1.35
N ASN A 60 1.06 11.40 -0.17
CA ASN A 60 0.26 12.60 0.13
C ASN A 60 1.04 13.93 0.02
N TYR A 61 2.37 13.91 -0.06
CA TYR A 61 3.18 15.15 -0.11
C TYR A 61 3.64 15.54 -1.52
N VAL A 62 3.38 14.71 -2.54
CA VAL A 62 3.62 15.12 -3.92
C VAL A 62 2.42 15.92 -4.39
N GLU A 63 2.63 17.22 -4.57
CA GLU A 63 1.61 18.13 -5.06
C GLU A 63 1.21 17.71 -6.50
N PRO A 64 -0.09 17.62 -6.82
CA PRO A 64 -0.56 17.13 -8.13
C PRO A 64 -0.07 17.98 -9.31
N SER A 65 0.37 19.21 -9.04
CA SER A 65 0.97 20.17 -9.97
C SER A 65 2.34 19.71 -10.50
N HIS A 66 3.07 18.88 -9.74
CA HIS A 66 4.39 18.36 -10.12
C HIS A 66 4.32 17.02 -10.87
N LEU A 67 3.12 16.48 -11.07
CA LEU A 67 2.93 15.17 -11.71
C LEU A 67 2.39 15.32 -13.13
N THR A 68 2.88 14.46 -14.02
CA THR A 68 2.29 14.23 -15.34
C THR A 68 0.87 13.67 -15.19
N ASP A 69 0.07 13.69 -16.27
CA ASP A 69 -1.28 13.10 -16.26
C ASP A 69 -1.28 11.63 -15.82
N ILE A 70 -0.26 10.88 -16.23
CA ILE A 70 -0.03 9.48 -15.84
C ILE A 70 0.31 9.38 -14.34
N GLY A 71 1.16 10.27 -13.83
CA GLY A 71 1.50 10.35 -12.41
C GLY A 71 0.29 10.63 -11.51
N ARG A 72 -0.63 11.50 -11.95
CA ARG A 72 -1.89 11.79 -11.25
C ARG A 72 -2.81 10.56 -11.20
N GLU A 73 -2.88 9.78 -12.28
CA GLU A 73 -3.65 8.54 -12.29
C GLU A 73 -3.09 7.50 -11.29
N TYR A 74 -1.77 7.34 -11.23
CA TYR A 74 -1.14 6.46 -10.24
C TYR A 74 -1.37 6.93 -8.81
N GLN A 75 -1.31 8.24 -8.55
CA GLN A 75 -1.61 8.80 -7.23
C GLN A 75 -3.06 8.51 -6.82
N LYS A 76 -4.02 8.61 -7.75
CA LYS A 76 -5.41 8.23 -7.49
C LYS A 76 -5.52 6.75 -7.11
N ARG A 77 -4.80 5.87 -7.82
CA ARG A 77 -4.76 4.43 -7.51
C ARG A 77 -4.10 4.11 -6.17
N VAL A 78 -3.08 4.87 -5.75
CA VAL A 78 -2.52 4.77 -4.38
C VAL A 78 -3.61 5.07 -3.36
N ARG A 79 -4.32 6.20 -3.51
CA ARG A 79 -5.37 6.61 -2.57
C ARG A 79 -6.52 5.60 -2.50
N GLU A 80 -6.94 5.07 -3.63
CA GLU A 80 -7.95 3.99 -3.67
C GLU A 80 -7.45 2.73 -2.96
N THR A 81 -6.19 2.35 -3.18
CA THR A 81 -5.58 1.19 -2.51
C THR A 81 -5.48 1.40 -0.99
N ASP A 82 -5.15 2.60 -0.53
CA ASP A 82 -5.11 2.95 0.89
C ASP A 82 -6.50 2.86 1.54
N ILE A 83 -7.54 3.33 0.86
CA ILE A 83 -8.93 3.22 1.34
C ILE A 83 -9.32 1.74 1.46
N ILE A 84 -9.04 0.94 0.44
CA ILE A 84 -9.31 -0.51 0.46
C ILE A 84 -8.52 -1.18 1.61
N ALA A 85 -7.25 -0.83 1.81
CA ALA A 85 -6.43 -1.34 2.90
C ALA A 85 -6.98 -0.97 4.28
N CYS A 86 -7.48 0.26 4.46
CA CYS A 86 -8.16 0.67 5.68
C CYS A 86 -9.40 -0.18 5.96
N PHE A 87 -10.29 -0.36 4.98
CA PHE A 87 -11.47 -1.20 5.13
C PHE A 87 -11.13 -2.67 5.35
N TRP A 88 -10.11 -3.19 4.67
CA TRP A 88 -9.63 -4.56 4.85
C TRP A 88 -9.04 -4.78 6.25
N THR A 89 -8.31 -3.81 6.77
CA THR A 89 -7.75 -3.84 8.12
C THR A 89 -8.87 -3.83 9.16
N LEU A 90 -9.79 -2.85 9.07
CA LEU A 90 -10.92 -2.72 9.99
C LEU A 90 -11.84 -3.94 9.94
N GLY A 91 -12.23 -4.37 8.74
CA GLY A 91 -13.10 -5.53 8.54
C GLY A 91 -12.48 -6.81 9.09
N GLY A 92 -11.19 -7.04 8.87
CA GLY A 92 -10.52 -8.19 9.43
C GLY A 92 -10.34 -8.12 10.95
N LEU A 93 -10.07 -6.95 11.53
CA LEU A 93 -10.02 -6.78 13.00
C LEU A 93 -11.37 -7.09 13.66
N VAL A 94 -12.48 -6.60 13.07
CA VAL A 94 -13.84 -6.90 13.55
C VAL A 94 -14.13 -8.39 13.44
N ALA A 95 -13.80 -9.00 12.30
CA ALA A 95 -13.99 -10.42 12.10
C ALA A 95 -13.14 -11.27 13.06
N LEU A 96 -11.89 -10.87 13.34
CA LEU A 96 -11.06 -11.52 14.35
C LEU A 96 -11.69 -11.41 15.74
N ALA A 97 -12.19 -10.23 16.13
CA ALA A 97 -12.86 -10.07 17.42
C ALA A 97 -14.06 -11.01 17.57
N ILE A 98 -14.84 -11.24 16.51
CA ILE A 98 -16.00 -12.14 16.50
C ILE A 98 -15.59 -13.62 16.44
N LEU A 99 -14.60 -13.97 15.61
CA LEU A 99 -14.17 -15.36 15.40
C LEU A 99 -13.42 -15.93 16.61
N PHE A 100 -12.87 -15.06 17.47
CA PHE A 100 -12.03 -15.42 18.60
C PHE A 100 -12.63 -15.05 19.97
N SER A 101 -13.83 -14.44 20.01
CA SER A 101 -14.66 -14.32 21.21
C SER A 101 -15.35 -15.64 21.54
#